data_AF-A0A960YXR0-F1
#
_entry.id   AF-A0A960YXR0-F1
#
_cell.length_a   1.000
_cell.length_b   1.000
_cell.length_c   1.000
_cell.angle_alpha   90.00
_cell.angle_beta   90.00
_cell.angle_gamma   90.00
#
_symmetry.space_group_name_H-M   'P 1'
#
loop_
_entity.id
_entity.type
_entity.pdbx_description
1 polymer ?
#
loop_
_entity_poly.entity_id
_entity_poly.type
_entity_poly.pdbx_seq_one_letter_code
_entity_poly.pdbx_strand_id
1 'polypeptide(L)'
;MSLKLVSMLIMVFVVCSCSTKKEDKTKEYLALGYVYLQSQKQTKYEDLPSTVTMKSITGGTFTMGNNNLKGPQAGTATEHSVTLSNFEMSETEITNSQYLQFLNSALSYGLIEVKTVTDAGADKGKKVIYGTSKSTYSGKILYNMDGTRVMKDHDNADSDSNSFTGVVEPENPLNIAFIGYNESSKTFYIKDP
;
A
#
# COMPACT_ATOMS: atom_id res chain seq x y z
N MET A 1 19.01 18.52 -26.03
CA MET A 1 18.30 19.71 -25.54
C MET A 1 18.08 19.52 -24.05
N SER A 2 18.92 20.16 -23.23
CA SER A 2 19.04 19.90 -21.79
C SER A 2 18.19 20.92 -21.03
N LEU A 3 17.19 20.45 -20.28
CA LEU A 3 16.34 21.31 -19.45
C LEU A 3 16.81 21.18 -17.99
N LYS A 4 17.60 22.16 -17.55
CA LYS A 4 17.93 22.37 -16.13
C LYS A 4 16.67 22.80 -15.40
N LEU A 5 16.20 22.01 -14.43
CA LEU A 5 15.14 22.45 -13.52
C LEU A 5 15.80 23.23 -12.37
N VAL A 6 15.65 24.55 -12.41
CA VAL A 6 16.00 25.47 -11.32
C VAL A 6 14.99 25.24 -10.20
N SER A 7 15.44 24.65 -9.10
CA SER A 7 14.69 24.56 -7.85
C SER A 7 14.68 25.94 -7.18
N MET A 8 13.64 26.73 -7.44
CA MET A 8 13.38 27.99 -6.75
C MET A 8 12.74 27.67 -5.38
N LEU A 9 13.58 27.50 -4.37
CA LEU A 9 13.15 27.43 -2.97
C LEU A 9 12.75 28.85 -2.55
N ILE A 10 11.45 29.13 -2.52
CA ILE A 10 10.93 30.37 -1.93
C ILE A 10 11.09 30.25 -0.41
N MET A 11 12.23 30.73 0.08
CA MET A 11 12.49 30.91 1.49
C MET A 11 11.93 32.27 1.90
N VAL A 12 10.69 32.30 2.39
CA VAL A 12 10.09 33.49 3.00
C VAL A 12 10.79 33.74 4.34
N PHE A 13 11.81 34.59 4.32
CA PHE A 13 12.36 35.19 5.53
C PHE A 13 11.53 36.42 5.90
N VAL A 14 10.59 36.27 6.84
CA VAL A 14 10.05 37.41 7.57
C VAL A 14 11.10 37.78 8.63
N VAL A 15 11.86 38.83 8.34
CA VAL A 15 12.80 39.43 9.31
C VAL A 15 12.07 40.57 10.01
N CYS A 16 11.50 40.30 11.19
CA CYS A 16 11.07 41.35 12.12
C CYS A 16 12.21 41.60 13.11
N SER A 17 12.82 42.77 13.01
CA SER A 17 13.92 43.21 13.87
C SER A 17 13.37 43.97 15.07
N CYS A 18 13.57 43.44 16.27
CA CYS A 18 13.65 44.21 17.51
C CYS A 18 14.68 43.53 18.44
N SER A 19 15.77 44.25 18.69
CA SER A 19 16.90 43.83 19.54
C SER A 19 16.47 43.50 20.97
N THR A 20 16.93 42.36 21.49
CA THR A 20 17.55 42.26 22.84
C THR A 20 18.22 40.89 23.05
N LYS A 21 19.46 40.95 23.53
CA LYS A 21 20.34 39.93 24.15
C LYS A 21 20.60 38.62 23.36
N LYS A 22 21.86 38.49 22.91
CA LYS A 22 22.44 37.30 22.27
C LYS A 22 22.51 36.11 23.25
N GLU A 23 21.65 35.13 23.06
CA GLU A 23 21.97 33.72 23.26
C GLU A 23 22.24 33.10 21.88
N ASP A 24 23.27 32.27 21.79
CA ASP A 24 23.74 31.66 20.54
C ASP A 24 22.78 30.55 20.07
N LYS A 25 21.58 30.94 19.62
CA LYS A 25 20.53 30.05 19.11
C LYS A 25 20.87 29.46 17.73
N THR A 26 22.00 29.84 17.12
CA THR A 26 22.36 29.40 15.77
C THR A 26 22.59 27.89 15.69
N LYS A 27 23.06 27.25 16.77
CA LYS A 27 23.30 25.81 16.82
C LYS A 27 22.02 24.98 16.88
N GLU A 28 20.98 25.50 17.52
CA GLU A 28 19.69 24.82 17.69
C GLU A 28 18.88 24.83 16.39
N TYR A 29 18.89 25.94 15.64
CA TYR A 29 18.28 26.03 14.31
C TYR A 29 18.98 25.16 13.28
N LEU A 30 20.31 25.05 13.34
CA LEU A 30 21.06 24.13 12.48
C LEU A 30 20.77 22.67 12.81
N ALA A 31 20.64 22.31 14.10
CA ALA A 31 20.28 20.97 14.53
C ALA A 31 18.84 20.59 14.13
N LEU A 32 17.86 21.49 14.33
CA LEU A 32 16.48 21.29 13.89
C LEU A 32 16.38 21.20 12.36
N GLY A 33 17.15 22.02 11.62
CA GLY A 33 17.25 21.93 10.17
C GLY A 33 17.87 20.62 9.70
N TYR A 34 18.90 20.11 10.39
CA TYR A 34 19.52 18.82 10.08
C TYR A 34 18.58 17.65 10.37
N VAL A 35 17.84 17.68 11.48
CA VAL A 35 16.85 16.66 11.83
C VAL A 35 15.67 16.66 10.84
N TYR A 36 15.21 17.85 10.41
CA TYR A 36 14.15 17.97 9.40
C TYR A 36 14.62 17.48 8.02
N LEU A 37 15.86 17.75 7.62
CA LEU A 37 16.42 17.26 6.36
C LEU A 37 16.70 15.75 6.39
N GLN A 38 17.10 15.18 7.53
CA GLN A 38 17.23 13.72 7.71
C GLN A 38 15.87 13.01 7.66
N SER A 39 14.80 13.66 8.14
CA SER A 39 13.41 13.18 8.00
C SER A 39 12.90 13.20 6.55
N GLN A 40 13.55 13.96 5.67
CA GLN A 40 13.25 14.03 4.23
C GLN A 40 14.28 13.23 3.43
N LYS A 41 14.77 12.09 3.96
CA LYS A 41 15.37 11.07 3.10
C LYS A 41 14.25 10.48 2.24
N GLN A 42 13.99 11.17 1.15
CA GLN A 42 13.00 10.83 0.14
C GLN A 42 13.41 9.50 -0.48
N THR A 43 12.92 8.41 0.11
CA THR A 43 12.92 7.09 -0.52
C THR A 43 12.28 7.25 -1.88
N LYS A 44 12.92 6.72 -2.92
CA LYS A 44 12.25 6.66 -4.22
C LYS A 44 10.95 5.88 -4.00
N TYR A 45 9.88 6.19 -4.73
CA TYR A 45 8.61 5.45 -4.62
C TYR A 45 8.75 3.94 -4.92
N GLU A 46 9.93 3.52 -5.38
CA GLU A 46 10.31 2.14 -5.68
C GLU A 46 10.93 1.40 -4.49
N ASP A 47 11.22 2.09 -3.38
CA ASP A 47 11.80 1.46 -2.19
C ASP A 47 10.70 0.77 -1.37
N LEU A 48 10.97 -0.47 -0.94
CA LEU A 48 10.08 -1.20 -0.04
C LEU A 48 9.99 -0.49 1.32
N PRO A 49 8.86 -0.61 2.03
CA PRO A 49 8.79 -0.24 3.44
C PRO A 49 9.97 -0.80 4.23
N SER A 50 10.62 0.02 5.06
CA SER A 50 11.81 -0.38 5.83
C SER A 50 11.55 -1.51 6.84
N THR A 51 10.28 -1.81 7.09
CA THR A 51 9.83 -2.93 7.94
C THR A 51 9.80 -4.27 7.18
N VAL A 52 9.94 -4.29 5.85
CA VAL A 52 10.05 -5.51 5.06
C VAL A 52 11.49 -6.02 5.14
N THR A 53 11.67 -7.20 5.72
CA THR A 53 12.98 -7.86 5.78
C THR A 53 13.12 -8.80 4.59
N MET A 54 14.15 -8.57 3.76
CA MET A 54 14.50 -9.45 2.64
C MET A 54 15.53 -10.48 3.07
N LYS A 55 15.35 -11.73 2.65
CA LYS A 55 16.27 -12.85 2.89
C LYS A 55 16.90 -13.26 1.57
N SER A 56 18.22 -13.30 1.55
CA SER A 56 18.94 -13.82 0.40
C SER A 56 18.81 -15.33 0.32
N ILE A 57 18.39 -15.82 -0.84
CA ILE A 57 18.28 -17.23 -1.17
C ILE A 57 19.41 -17.57 -2.14
N THR A 58 20.28 -18.49 -1.72
CA THR A 58 21.35 -18.98 -2.58
C THR A 58 20.74 -19.77 -3.73
N GLY A 59 21.19 -19.46 -4.94
CA GLY A 59 20.83 -20.17 -6.15
C GLY A 59 21.32 -21.62 -6.11
N GLY A 60 20.68 -22.44 -6.91
CA GLY A 60 20.92 -23.87 -6.94
C GLY A 60 19.85 -24.60 -7.72
N THR A 61 19.92 -25.91 -7.67
CA THR A 61 18.98 -26.80 -8.32
C THR A 61 18.22 -27.60 -7.27
N PHE A 62 16.90 -27.66 -7.40
CA PHE A 62 16.03 -28.46 -6.54
C PHE A 62 14.92 -29.14 -7.35
N THR A 63 14.33 -30.19 -6.78
CA THR A 63 13.17 -30.86 -7.37
C THR A 63 11.90 -30.14 -6.93
N MET A 64 11.14 -29.62 -7.90
CA MET A 64 9.84 -29.00 -7.67
C MET A 64 8.72 -29.94 -8.10
N GLY A 65 7.62 -29.97 -7.35
CA GLY A 65 6.49 -30.88 -7.58
C GLY A 65 6.49 -32.07 -6.61
N ASN A 66 5.51 -32.95 -6.77
CA ASN A 66 5.34 -34.16 -5.98
C ASN A 66 4.62 -35.23 -6.82
N ASN A 67 5.33 -36.30 -7.17
CA ASN A 67 4.77 -37.41 -7.96
C ASN A 67 3.78 -38.28 -7.17
N ASN A 68 3.71 -38.10 -5.85
CA ASN A 68 2.92 -38.92 -4.94
C ASN A 68 1.60 -38.26 -4.51
N LEU A 69 1.24 -37.11 -5.09
CA LEU A 69 -0.06 -36.47 -4.84
C LEU A 69 -1.21 -37.46 -5.12
N LYS A 70 -2.22 -37.43 -4.25
CA LYS A 70 -3.41 -38.28 -4.33
C LYS A 70 -4.65 -37.42 -4.55
N GLY A 71 -5.72 -38.06 -5.03
CA GLY A 71 -7.00 -37.39 -5.28
C GLY A 71 -7.00 -36.56 -6.57
N PRO A 72 -7.86 -35.54 -6.67
CA PRO A 72 -8.08 -34.78 -7.92
C PRO A 72 -6.84 -34.08 -8.48
N GLN A 73 -5.80 -33.91 -7.68
CA GLN A 73 -4.54 -33.26 -8.05
C GLN A 73 -3.45 -34.27 -8.48
N ALA A 74 -3.76 -35.57 -8.51
CA ALA A 74 -2.81 -36.59 -8.94
C ALA A 74 -2.35 -36.32 -10.38
N GLY A 75 -1.04 -36.24 -10.58
CA GLY A 75 -0.44 -35.97 -11.89
C GLY A 75 -0.42 -34.49 -12.33
N THR A 76 -0.93 -33.55 -11.52
CA THR A 76 -0.95 -32.11 -11.89
C THR A 76 0.29 -31.33 -11.46
N ALA A 77 1.17 -31.93 -10.65
CA ALA A 77 2.40 -31.30 -10.17
C ALA A 77 3.55 -32.32 -10.18
N THR A 78 3.86 -32.88 -11.35
CA THR A 78 4.94 -33.86 -11.51
C THR A 78 6.30 -33.28 -11.11
N GLU A 79 7.13 -34.12 -10.50
CA GLU A 79 8.47 -33.70 -10.10
C GLU A 79 9.35 -33.41 -11.31
N HIS A 80 10.05 -32.27 -11.25
CA HIS A 80 11.03 -31.87 -12.26
C HIS A 80 12.13 -31.01 -11.62
N SER A 81 13.26 -30.92 -12.30
CA SER A 81 14.43 -30.17 -11.82
C SER A 81 14.30 -28.69 -12.19
N VAL A 82 14.43 -27.81 -11.21
CA VAL A 82 14.39 -26.34 -11.38
C VAL A 82 15.72 -25.76 -10.90
N THR A 83 16.32 -24.91 -11.74
CA THR A 83 17.56 -24.18 -11.41
C THR A 83 17.26 -22.70 -11.31
N LEU A 84 17.61 -22.09 -10.18
CA LEU A 84 17.46 -20.66 -9.92
C LEU A 84 18.83 -20.02 -9.64
N SER A 85 19.01 -18.78 -10.10
CA SER A 85 20.11 -17.91 -9.67
C SER A 85 19.89 -17.42 -8.23
N ASN A 86 20.91 -16.83 -7.61
CA ASN A 86 20.74 -16.12 -6.34
C ASN A 86 19.65 -15.05 -6.47
N PHE A 87 18.77 -14.96 -5.46
CA PHE A 87 17.71 -13.95 -5.42
C PHE A 87 17.37 -13.60 -3.97
N GLU A 88 16.46 -12.65 -3.75
CA GLU A 88 15.94 -12.29 -2.43
C GLU A 88 14.43 -12.47 -2.37
N MET A 89 13.93 -12.88 -1.21
CA MET A 89 12.49 -13.01 -0.93
C MET A 89 12.17 -12.37 0.41
N SER A 90 10.99 -11.77 0.56
CA SER A 90 10.56 -11.26 1.87
C SER A 90 10.47 -12.41 2.87
N GLU A 91 10.89 -12.15 4.12
CA GLU A 91 10.85 -13.16 5.18
C GLU A 91 9.42 -13.61 5.52
N THR A 92 8.46 -12.71 5.36
CA THR A 92 7.03 -12.97 5.57
C THR A 92 6.22 -12.44 4.38
N GLU A 93 4.93 -12.79 4.35
CA GLU A 93 3.96 -12.09 3.52
C GLU A 93 3.88 -10.60 3.89
N ILE A 94 3.48 -9.76 2.92
CA ILE A 94 3.32 -8.33 3.13
C ILE A 94 2.12 -8.07 4.04
N THR A 95 2.37 -7.40 5.16
CA THR A 95 1.33 -7.04 6.14
C THR A 95 0.45 -5.89 5.64
N ASN A 96 -0.77 -5.79 6.17
CA ASN A 96 -1.67 -4.65 5.91
C ASN A 96 -0.99 -3.30 6.21
N SER A 97 -0.16 -3.23 7.26
CA SER A 97 0.60 -2.01 7.62
C SER A 97 1.66 -1.65 6.58
N GLN A 98 2.39 -2.62 6.05
CA GLN A 98 3.36 -2.39 4.97
C GLN A 98 2.66 -1.95 3.68
N TYR A 99 1.54 -2.60 3.33
CA TYR A 99 0.75 -2.22 2.17
C TYR A 99 0.13 -0.82 2.32
N LEU A 100 -0.31 -0.45 3.53
CA LEU A 100 -0.79 0.89 3.85
C LEU A 100 0.29 1.96 3.62
N GLN A 101 1.53 1.70 4.04
CA GLN A 101 2.65 2.60 3.81
C GLN A 101 2.91 2.81 2.31
N PHE A 102 2.84 1.73 1.52
CA PHE A 102 2.92 1.82 0.06
C PHE A 102 1.80 2.70 -0.53
N LEU A 103 0.54 2.48 -0.14
CA LEU A 103 -0.60 3.24 -0.68
C LEU A 103 -0.52 4.73 -0.34
N ASN A 104 -0.18 5.08 0.90
CA ASN A 104 -0.02 6.47 1.30
C ASN A 104 1.13 7.16 0.55
N SER A 105 2.25 6.46 0.36
CA SER A 105 3.37 6.96 -0.46
C SER A 105 2.93 7.17 -1.91
N ALA A 106 2.30 6.18 -2.55
CA ALA A 106 1.84 6.26 -3.94
C ALA A 106 0.83 7.40 -4.15
N LEU A 107 -0.04 7.65 -3.17
CA LEU A 107 -0.97 8.78 -3.18
C LEU A 107 -0.24 10.12 -3.08
N SER A 108 0.77 10.23 -2.20
CA SER A 108 1.57 11.45 -2.05
C SER A 108 2.36 11.82 -3.32
N TYR A 109 2.82 10.82 -4.07
CA TYR A 109 3.44 11.00 -5.39
C TYR A 109 2.43 11.25 -6.52
N GLY A 110 1.14 11.11 -6.24
CA GLY A 110 0.06 11.25 -7.22
C GLY A 110 0.05 10.16 -8.28
N LEU A 111 0.57 8.97 -7.96
CA LEU A 111 0.53 7.78 -8.83
C LEU A 111 -0.84 7.12 -8.80
N ILE A 112 -1.54 7.25 -7.67
CA ILE A 112 -2.90 6.75 -7.49
C ILE A 112 -3.83 7.86 -7.02
N GLU A 113 -5.12 7.62 -7.18
CA GLU A 113 -6.19 8.48 -6.68
C GLU A 113 -7.39 7.61 -6.25
N VAL A 114 -8.20 8.13 -5.34
CA VAL A 114 -9.43 7.46 -4.88
C VAL A 114 -10.62 8.03 -5.63
N LYS A 115 -11.46 7.16 -6.19
CA LYS A 115 -12.71 7.54 -6.88
C LYS A 115 -13.86 6.67 -6.43
N THR A 116 -15.07 7.21 -6.54
CA THR A 116 -16.29 6.40 -6.53
C THR A 116 -16.64 6.09 -7.98
N VAL A 117 -16.79 4.81 -8.33
CA VAL A 117 -17.08 4.40 -9.72
C VAL A 117 -18.51 4.83 -10.08
N THR A 118 -18.67 5.61 -11.15
CA THR A 118 -19.99 6.06 -11.63
C THR A 118 -20.51 5.22 -12.80
N ASP A 119 -19.60 4.59 -13.54
CA ASP A 119 -19.92 3.81 -14.72
C ASP A 119 -20.72 2.55 -14.38
N ALA A 120 -21.53 2.09 -15.34
CA ALA A 120 -22.30 0.87 -15.17
C ALA A 120 -21.35 -0.35 -15.08
N GLY A 121 -21.57 -1.21 -14.09
CA GLY A 121 -20.76 -2.41 -13.87
C GLY A 121 -20.85 -2.90 -12.43
N ALA A 122 -20.12 -3.99 -12.13
CA ALA A 122 -20.12 -4.62 -10.81
C ALA A 122 -19.58 -3.72 -9.68
N ASP A 123 -18.81 -2.68 -10.04
CA ASP A 123 -18.21 -1.74 -9.08
C ASP A 123 -18.93 -0.39 -9.00
N LYS A 124 -20.06 -0.20 -9.70
CA LYS A 124 -20.82 1.05 -9.66
C LYS A 124 -21.19 1.42 -8.22
N GLY A 125 -20.88 2.65 -7.83
CA GLY A 125 -21.12 3.20 -6.49
C GLY A 125 -20.05 2.83 -5.46
N LYS A 126 -19.06 1.99 -5.80
CA LYS A 126 -18.00 1.57 -4.88
C LYS A 126 -16.82 2.52 -4.88
N LYS A 127 -16.15 2.65 -3.72
CA LYS A 127 -14.89 3.40 -3.60
C LYS A 127 -13.71 2.51 -3.97
N VAL A 128 -12.93 2.98 -4.93
CA VAL A 128 -11.81 2.23 -5.48
C VAL A 128 -10.57 3.11 -5.66
N ILE A 129 -9.42 2.46 -5.70
CA ILE A 129 -8.12 3.08 -6.01
C ILE A 129 -7.88 2.94 -7.51
N TYR A 130 -7.61 4.07 -8.18
CA TYR A 130 -7.26 4.14 -9.60
C TYR A 130 -5.80 4.55 -9.79
N GLY A 131 -5.18 4.02 -10.85
CA GLY A 131 -3.93 4.59 -11.36
C GLY A 131 -4.18 5.91 -12.09
N THR A 132 -3.37 6.93 -11.79
CA THR A 132 -3.40 8.23 -12.50
C THR A 132 -2.58 8.16 -13.79
N SER A 133 -2.62 9.23 -14.59
CA SER A 133 -1.76 9.40 -15.77
C SER A 133 -0.26 9.43 -15.47
N LYS A 134 0.14 9.61 -14.20
CA LYS A 134 1.55 9.50 -13.77
C LYS A 134 2.00 8.06 -13.54
N SER A 135 1.07 7.12 -13.45
CA SER A 135 1.35 5.70 -13.28
C SER A 135 1.27 4.94 -14.61
N THR A 136 2.00 3.83 -14.71
CA THR A 136 1.85 2.85 -15.80
C THR A 136 0.48 2.18 -15.83
N TYR A 137 -0.30 2.32 -14.75
CA TYR A 137 -1.65 1.78 -14.59
C TYR A 137 -2.75 2.83 -14.79
N SER A 138 -2.45 3.88 -15.55
CA SER A 138 -3.40 4.97 -15.82
C SER A 138 -4.78 4.45 -16.26
N GLY A 139 -5.82 4.87 -15.53
CA GLY A 139 -7.21 4.52 -15.81
C GLY A 139 -7.61 3.10 -15.41
N LYS A 140 -6.74 2.33 -14.74
CA LYS A 140 -7.05 1.00 -14.21
C LYS A 140 -7.51 1.08 -12.76
N ILE A 141 -8.51 0.27 -12.42
CA ILE A 141 -8.87 -0.02 -11.02
C ILE A 141 -7.80 -0.95 -10.46
N LEU A 142 -7.21 -0.58 -9.33
CA LEU A 142 -6.14 -1.32 -8.67
C LEU A 142 -6.61 -2.04 -7.41
N TYR A 143 -7.57 -1.44 -6.69
CA TYR A 143 -8.07 -1.99 -5.43
C TYR A 143 -9.48 -1.52 -5.14
N ASN A 144 -10.36 -2.44 -4.72
CA ASN A 144 -11.71 -2.13 -4.28
C ASN A 144 -11.77 -2.10 -2.75
N MET A 145 -12.04 -0.91 -2.19
CA MET A 145 -11.99 -0.68 -0.73
C MET A 145 -13.28 -1.07 -0.01
N ASP A 146 -14.34 -1.41 -0.75
CA ASP A 146 -15.59 -1.92 -0.17
C ASP A 146 -15.54 -3.45 0.00
N GLY A 147 -14.50 -4.09 -0.52
CA GLY A 147 -14.33 -5.54 -0.54
C GLY A 147 -15.27 -6.23 -1.54
N THR A 148 -15.15 -7.55 -1.65
CA THR A 148 -16.01 -8.38 -2.49
C THR A 148 -16.88 -9.24 -1.60
N ARG A 149 -18.06 -8.77 -1.25
CA ARG A 149 -19.01 -9.59 -0.49
C ARG A 149 -19.66 -10.62 -1.42
N VAL A 150 -19.31 -11.89 -1.23
CA VAL A 150 -20.19 -12.99 -1.63
C VAL A 150 -21.20 -13.09 -0.50
N MET A 151 -22.46 -12.81 -0.81
CA MET A 151 -23.54 -12.90 0.17
C MET A 151 -24.06 -14.33 0.17
N LYS A 152 -24.45 -14.86 1.34
CA LYS A 152 -25.21 -16.10 1.42
C LYS A 152 -26.44 -15.99 0.50
N ASP A 153 -26.68 -17.01 -0.32
CA ASP A 153 -27.85 -17.11 -1.20
C ASP A 153 -29.11 -17.63 -0.46
N HIS A 154 -29.00 -17.86 0.85
CA HIS A 154 -30.08 -18.31 1.74
C HIS A 154 -29.91 -17.67 3.14
N ASP A 155 -30.91 -16.86 3.52
CA ASP A 155 -31.33 -16.27 4.83
C ASP A 155 -30.38 -16.06 6.06
N ASN A 156 -30.77 -15.11 6.96
CA ASN A 156 -30.05 -14.71 8.19
C ASN A 156 -30.20 -15.70 9.36
N ALA A 157 -29.99 -16.99 9.10
CA ALA A 157 -30.37 -18.05 10.02
C ALA A 157 -29.69 -18.00 11.41
N ASP A 158 -28.66 -17.17 11.62
CA ASP A 158 -28.01 -17.03 12.93
C ASP A 158 -28.73 -16.08 13.91
N SER A 159 -29.71 -15.30 13.43
CA SER A 159 -30.44 -14.30 14.23
C SER A 159 -29.56 -13.29 14.95
N ASP A 160 -28.32 -13.06 14.48
CA ASP A 160 -27.47 -12.01 14.98
C ASP A 160 -27.97 -10.66 14.43
N SER A 161 -28.12 -9.68 15.32
CA SER A 161 -28.52 -8.32 14.95
C SER A 161 -27.27 -7.45 14.81
N ASN A 162 -26.22 -7.98 14.20
CA ASN A 162 -24.96 -7.26 14.05
C ASN A 162 -25.05 -6.28 12.87
N SER A 163 -24.77 -5.00 13.15
CA SER A 163 -24.75 -3.94 12.13
C SER A 163 -23.69 -4.15 11.04
N PHE A 164 -22.73 -5.06 11.26
CA PHE A 164 -21.63 -5.38 10.34
C PHE A 164 -22.01 -6.43 9.26
N THR A 165 -22.91 -7.36 9.58
CA THR A 165 -23.35 -8.46 8.73
C THR A 165 -24.60 -8.11 7.92
N GLY A 166 -25.51 -7.29 8.46
CA GLY A 166 -26.74 -6.89 7.79
C GLY A 166 -27.77 -8.03 7.67
N VAL A 167 -28.80 -7.87 6.84
CA VAL A 167 -29.90 -8.86 6.66
C VAL A 167 -29.47 -10.10 5.86
N VAL A 168 -28.34 -10.03 5.16
CA VAL A 168 -27.76 -11.16 4.43
C VAL A 168 -26.28 -11.23 4.78
N GLU A 169 -25.92 -12.28 5.50
CA GLU A 169 -24.55 -12.49 5.98
C GLU A 169 -23.58 -12.70 4.80
N PRO A 170 -22.34 -12.19 4.90
CA PRO A 170 -21.28 -12.57 3.98
C PRO A 170 -20.99 -14.07 4.11
N GLU A 171 -20.93 -14.80 2.99
CA GLU A 171 -20.61 -16.23 3.00
C GLU A 171 -19.23 -16.52 3.62
N ASN A 172 -18.31 -15.57 3.49
CA ASN A 172 -17.06 -15.56 4.24
C ASN A 172 -16.85 -14.18 4.89
N PRO A 173 -16.87 -14.09 6.23
CA PRO A 173 -16.59 -12.86 6.98
C PRO A 173 -15.23 -12.23 6.66
N LEU A 174 -14.28 -13.00 6.12
CA LEU A 174 -12.93 -12.55 5.78
C LEU A 174 -12.82 -11.89 4.39
N ASN A 175 -13.89 -11.84 3.60
CA ASN A 175 -13.89 -11.16 2.29
C ASN A 175 -14.06 -9.63 2.42
N ILE A 176 -13.45 -9.04 3.43
CA ILE A 176 -13.48 -7.60 3.70
C ILE A 176 -12.18 -6.93 3.23
N ALA A 177 -12.29 -5.67 2.81
CA ALA A 177 -11.13 -4.84 2.56
C ALA A 177 -10.66 -4.21 3.88
N PHE A 178 -9.47 -4.57 4.35
CA PHE A 178 -8.84 -4.04 5.57
C PHE A 178 -8.28 -2.62 5.43
N ILE A 179 -8.30 -2.05 4.23
CA ILE A 179 -7.84 -0.68 3.97
C ILE A 179 -9.05 0.24 3.80
N GLY A 180 -9.07 1.32 4.58
CA GLY A 180 -10.01 2.44 4.46
C GLY A 180 -9.32 3.70 3.95
N TYR A 181 -10.12 4.68 3.54
CA TYR A 181 -9.65 5.99 3.10
C TYR A 181 -10.40 7.11 3.80
N ASN A 182 -9.68 8.07 4.37
CA ASN A 182 -10.26 9.25 5.00
C ASN A 182 -10.23 10.42 4.01
N GLU A 183 -11.39 10.88 3.57
CA GLU A 183 -11.50 11.95 2.57
C GLU A 183 -11.04 13.31 3.11
N SER A 184 -11.19 13.57 4.41
CA SER A 184 -10.79 14.83 5.04
C SER A 184 -9.28 14.95 5.14
N SER A 185 -8.60 13.89 5.62
CA SER A 185 -7.14 13.89 5.74
C SER A 185 -6.43 13.47 4.46
N LYS A 186 -7.15 12.90 3.49
CA LYS A 186 -6.62 12.30 2.25
C LYS A 186 -5.54 11.25 2.53
N THR A 187 -5.81 10.38 3.50
CA THR A 187 -4.89 9.31 3.89
C THR A 187 -5.63 7.99 4.00
N PHE A 188 -4.95 6.91 3.63
CA PHE A 188 -5.41 5.56 3.93
C PHE A 188 -5.17 5.22 5.40
N TYR A 189 -6.00 4.33 5.94
CA TYR A 189 -5.85 3.75 7.28
C TYR A 189 -6.22 2.26 7.27
N ILE A 190 -5.81 1.52 8.30
CA ILE A 190 -6.24 0.13 8.52
C ILE A 190 -7.59 0.15 9.25
N LYS A 191 -8.58 -0.55 8.70
CA LYS A 191 -9.87 -0.77 9.37
C LYS A 191 -9.70 -1.79 10.49
N ASP A 192 -10.34 -1.52 11.62
CA ASP A 192 -10.59 -2.52 12.66
C ASP A 192 -11.83 -3.32 12.22
N PRO A 193 -11.74 -4.65 12.05
CA PRO A 193 -12.85 -5.48 11.59
C PRO A 193 -14.02 -5.52 12.57
#